data_AF-A0AB40AIK7-F1
#
_entry.id   AF-A0AB40AIK7-F1
#
_cell.length_a   1.000
_cell.length_b   1.000
_cell.length_c   1.000
_cell.angle_alpha   90.00
_cell.angle_beta   90.00
_cell.angle_gamma   90.00
#
_symmetry.space_group_name_H-M   'P 1'
#
loop_
_entity.id
_entity.type
_entity.pdbx_description
1 polymer ?
#
loop_
_entity_poly.entity_id
_entity_poly.type
_entity_poly.pdbx_seq_one_letter_code
_entity_poly.pdbx_strand_id
1 'polypeptide(L)'
;METIKKWEKCKSGFIFMCSERTKEECYVNRVFGLPRNQLEMVAKIEAGTVLFLFDLDRKLLFGPYAASCNGGADLVPEAFGGRFPSQVKFEITEDCLPLPESVFKDAILDNYTTKFKFKPELISDQVDKLLSLFRPISLLDQLPSQVIHNPLHESLTLLAPSNSDGIPYCSK
;
A
#
# COMPACT_ATOMS: atom_id res chain seq x y z
N MET A 1 7.39 -18.03 3.42
CA MET A 1 8.37 -18.12 4.52
C MET A 1 9.70 -17.40 4.20
N GLU A 2 9.99 -17.05 2.94
CA GLU A 2 11.24 -16.35 2.56
C GLU A 2 11.26 -14.84 2.85
N THR A 3 10.09 -14.20 2.94
CA THR A 3 9.95 -12.75 3.12
C THR A 3 10.69 -12.25 4.37
N ILE A 4 10.51 -12.91 5.53
CA ILE A 4 11.11 -12.47 6.81
C ILE A 4 12.65 -12.42 6.78
N LYS A 5 13.31 -13.20 5.90
CA LYS A 5 14.77 -13.22 5.80
C LYS A 5 15.39 -11.97 5.19
N LYS A 6 14.63 -11.21 4.37
CA LYS A 6 15.18 -10.05 3.64
C LYS A 6 15.59 -8.89 4.57
N TRP A 7 15.06 -8.86 5.79
CA TRP A 7 15.33 -7.77 6.74
C TRP A 7 16.21 -8.20 7.93
N GLU A 8 16.89 -9.35 7.88
CA GLU A 8 17.60 -9.99 9.03
C GLU A 8 18.63 -9.15 9.84
N LYS A 9 18.95 -7.91 9.45
CA LYS A 9 19.85 -7.00 10.18
C LYS A 9 19.07 -5.95 10.97
N CYS A 10 19.61 -5.43 12.09
CA CYS A 10 19.00 -4.39 12.95
C CYS A 10 18.20 -3.38 12.13
N LYS A 11 16.87 -3.49 12.16
CA LYS A 11 15.98 -2.76 11.26
C LYS A 11 15.69 -1.40 11.88
N SER A 12 16.12 -0.32 11.25
CA SER A 12 15.51 0.99 11.48
C SER A 12 14.25 1.10 10.63
N GLY A 13 13.27 1.87 11.10
CA GLY A 13 12.09 2.16 10.30
C GLY A 13 11.60 3.58 10.46
N PHE A 14 10.78 4.01 9.50
CA PHE A 14 10.20 5.34 9.51
C PHE A 14 8.81 5.33 8.86
N ILE A 15 7.86 6.01 9.50
CA ILE A 15 6.50 6.20 8.96
C ILE A 15 6.38 7.59 8.36
N PHE A 16 6.32 7.67 7.04
CA PHE A 16 5.91 8.90 6.35
C PHE A 16 4.40 9.09 6.44
N MET A 17 3.96 10.33 6.41
CA MET A 17 2.53 10.67 6.42
C MET A 17 2.14 11.28 5.08
N CYS A 18 0.95 10.96 4.60
CA CYS A 18 0.35 11.60 3.43
C CYS A 18 -1.11 11.95 3.68
N SER A 19 -1.63 12.75 2.76
CA SER A 19 -3.07 12.92 2.55
C SER A 19 -3.45 12.18 1.27
N GLU A 20 -4.75 12.00 1.03
CA GLU A 20 -5.27 11.46 -0.22
C GLU A 20 -4.71 12.23 -1.44
N ARG A 21 -4.49 13.54 -1.30
CA ARG A 21 -3.93 14.40 -2.36
C ARG A 21 -2.49 14.10 -2.73
N THR A 22 -1.66 13.73 -1.75
CA THR A 22 -0.21 13.56 -1.95
C THR A 22 0.18 12.09 -2.11
N LYS A 23 -0.72 11.18 -1.75
CA LYS A 23 -0.47 9.74 -1.80
C LYS A 23 -0.12 9.26 -3.21
N GLU A 24 -0.90 9.65 -4.22
CA GLU A 24 -0.64 9.26 -5.61
C GLU A 24 0.74 9.75 -6.07
N GLU A 25 1.07 11.01 -5.77
CA GLU A 25 2.37 11.60 -6.09
C GLU A 25 3.53 10.81 -5.47
N CYS A 26 3.38 10.28 -4.25
CA CYS A 26 4.40 9.42 -3.62
C CYS A 26 4.68 8.18 -4.47
N TYR A 27 3.63 7.51 -4.95
CA TYR A 27 3.75 6.26 -5.70
C TYR A 27 4.24 6.46 -7.12
N VAL A 28 3.77 7.50 -7.82
CA VAL A 28 4.18 7.85 -9.19
C VAL A 28 5.67 8.22 -9.22
N ASN A 29 6.11 9.06 -8.29
CA ASN A 29 7.50 9.54 -8.25
C ASN A 29 8.45 8.63 -7.45
N ARG A 30 7.94 7.56 -6.82
CA ARG A 30 8.71 6.64 -5.95
C ARG A 30 9.53 7.37 -4.88
N VAL A 31 8.93 8.39 -4.27
CA VAL A 31 9.58 9.26 -3.28
C VAL A 31 8.62 9.62 -2.17
N PHE A 32 9.10 9.57 -0.92
CA PHE A 32 8.41 10.20 0.20
C PHE A 32 9.10 11.51 0.54
N GLY A 33 8.30 12.49 0.98
CA GLY A 33 8.77 13.84 1.24
C GLY A 33 8.22 14.40 2.55
N LEU A 34 9.03 15.21 3.22
CA LEU A 34 8.65 16.07 4.34
C LEU A 34 9.03 17.53 4.05
N PRO A 35 8.45 18.49 4.79
CA PRO A 35 8.86 19.89 4.70
C PRO A 35 10.35 20.09 4.99
N ARG A 36 10.91 21.19 4.47
CA ARG A 36 12.36 21.49 4.53
C ARG A 36 12.95 21.48 5.94
N ASN A 37 12.20 21.89 6.95
CA ASN A 37 12.65 21.92 8.34
C ASN A 37 12.87 20.53 8.97
N GLN A 38 12.45 19.46 8.29
CA GLN A 38 12.66 18.07 8.73
C GLN A 38 13.82 17.38 7.98
N LEU A 39 14.64 18.12 7.23
CA LEU A 39 15.75 17.55 6.47
C LEU A 39 16.72 16.76 7.35
N GLU A 40 17.04 17.25 8.56
CA GLU A 40 17.93 16.55 9.49
C GLU A 40 17.37 15.19 9.92
N MET A 41 16.06 15.08 10.08
CA MET A 41 15.40 13.82 10.40
C MET A 41 15.46 12.85 9.23
N VAL A 42 15.13 13.33 8.02
CA VAL A 42 15.16 12.51 6.80
C VAL A 42 16.59 12.07 6.45
N ALA A 43 17.59 12.92 6.67
CA ALA A 43 19.00 12.60 6.41
C ALA A 43 19.56 11.45 7.28
N LYS A 44 18.87 11.08 8.37
CA LYS A 44 19.21 9.91 9.21
C LYS A 44 18.68 8.59 8.62
N ILE A 45 17.84 8.64 7.59
CA ILE A 45 17.34 7.46 6.88
C ILE A 45 18.42 7.00 5.92
N GLU A 46 18.82 5.73 6.06
CA GLU A 46 19.82 5.09 5.21
C GLU A 46 19.15 4.17 4.18
N ALA A 47 19.84 3.90 3.07
CA ALA A 47 19.38 2.88 2.14
C ALA A 47 19.17 1.53 2.86
N GLY A 48 18.03 0.88 2.61
CA GLY A 48 17.60 -0.34 3.28
C GLY A 48 16.73 -0.13 4.52
N THR A 49 16.57 1.09 5.05
CA THR A 49 15.59 1.39 6.11
C THR A 49 14.17 0.98 5.67
N VAL A 50 13.39 0.41 6.59
CA VAL A 50 12.01 0.00 6.32
C VAL A 50 11.09 1.23 6.39
N LEU A 51 10.41 1.51 5.30
CA LEU A 51 9.52 2.66 5.19
C LEU A 51 8.07 2.21 5.17
N PHE A 52 7.22 2.99 5.83
CA PHE A 52 5.76 2.86 5.76
C PHE A 52 5.16 4.21 5.39
N LEU A 53 3.95 4.18 4.83
CA LEU A 53 3.19 5.37 4.47
C LEU A 53 1.84 5.35 5.19
N PHE A 54 1.61 6.30 6.10
CA PHE A 54 0.34 6.47 6.78
C PHE A 54 -0.53 7.51 6.06
N ASP A 55 -1.70 7.09 5.62
CA ASP A 55 -2.75 7.94 5.06
C ASP A 55 -3.57 8.53 6.20
N LEU A 56 -3.40 9.84 6.45
CA LEU A 56 -4.04 10.54 7.57
C LEU A 56 -5.56 10.64 7.41
N ASP A 57 -6.06 10.63 6.18
CA ASP A 57 -7.48 10.80 5.88
C ASP A 57 -8.22 9.47 6.08
N ARG A 58 -7.63 8.37 5.59
CA ARG A 58 -8.23 7.02 5.66
C ARG A 58 -7.82 6.23 6.91
N LYS A 59 -6.83 6.69 7.67
CA LYS A 59 -6.24 5.98 8.82
C LYS A 59 -5.73 4.59 8.44
N LEU A 60 -5.03 4.50 7.31
CA LEU A 60 -4.46 3.27 6.76
C LEU A 60 -2.94 3.39 6.64
N LEU A 61 -2.23 2.35 7.04
CA LEU A 61 -0.79 2.21 6.89
C LEU A 61 -0.48 1.29 5.70
N PHE A 62 0.33 1.80 4.77
CA PHE A 62 0.80 1.11 3.58
C PHE A 62 2.28 0.77 3.71
N GLY A 63 2.71 -0.30 3.04
CA GLY A 63 4.06 -0.83 3.12
C GLY A 63 4.05 -2.35 3.30
N PRO A 64 5.17 -2.95 3.72
CA PRO A 64 6.48 -2.33 3.90
C PRO A 64 7.14 -1.94 2.57
N TYR A 65 7.94 -0.88 2.59
CA TYR A 65 8.79 -0.46 1.47
C TYR A 65 10.26 -0.40 1.91
N ALA A 66 11.18 -0.47 0.96
CA ALA A 66 12.61 -0.33 1.23
C ALA A 66 13.10 1.05 0.78
N ALA A 67 13.80 1.79 1.64
CA ALA A 67 14.54 2.97 1.22
C ALA A 67 15.58 2.58 0.17
N SER A 68 15.50 3.12 -1.04
CA SER A 68 16.42 2.80 -2.14
C SER A 68 17.67 3.68 -2.15
N CYS A 69 17.67 4.74 -1.34
CA CYS A 69 18.79 5.64 -1.14
C CYS A 69 18.77 6.21 0.28
N ASN A 70 19.85 6.89 0.66
CA ASN A 70 19.85 7.72 1.86
C ASN A 70 18.89 8.91 1.67
N GLY A 71 18.30 9.37 2.77
CA GLY A 71 17.49 10.57 2.76
C GLY A 71 18.32 11.83 2.48
N GLY A 72 17.72 12.81 1.82
CA GLY A 72 18.41 14.02 1.39
C GLY A 72 17.45 15.12 0.93
N ALA A 73 18.00 16.20 0.40
CA ALA A 73 17.22 17.30 -0.15
C ALA A 73 16.98 17.07 -1.66
N ASP A 74 15.76 17.35 -2.12
CA ASP A 74 15.40 17.53 -3.53
C ASP A 74 15.85 16.36 -4.44
N LEU A 75 15.67 15.11 -3.98
CA LEU A 75 16.06 13.90 -4.72
C LEU A 75 15.23 13.66 -6.00
N VAL A 76 14.00 14.18 -6.00
CA VAL A 76 13.09 14.36 -7.12
C VAL A 76 12.51 15.79 -6.98
N PRO A 77 13.19 16.81 -7.53
CA PRO A 77 12.83 18.22 -7.33
C PRO A 77 11.39 18.56 -7.76
N GLU A 78 10.88 17.89 -8.80
CA GLU A 78 9.56 18.16 -9.38
C GLU A 78 8.41 17.52 -8.58
N ALA A 79 8.72 16.56 -7.69
CA ALA A 79 7.70 15.87 -6.90
C ALA A 79 6.97 16.84 -5.96
N PHE A 80 5.66 16.68 -5.82
CA PHE A 80 4.83 17.52 -4.97
C PHE A 80 4.84 19.01 -5.33
N GLY A 81 5.28 19.36 -6.54
CA GLY A 81 5.52 20.75 -6.94
C GLY A 81 6.53 21.46 -6.04
N GLY A 82 7.52 20.74 -5.51
CA GLY A 82 8.58 21.28 -4.63
C GLY A 82 8.15 21.53 -3.17
N ARG A 83 6.92 21.19 -2.78
CA ARG A 83 6.41 21.44 -1.41
C ARG A 83 7.11 20.61 -0.33
N PHE A 84 7.64 19.45 -0.69
CA PHE A 84 8.26 18.51 0.26
C PHE A 84 9.69 18.14 -0.19
N PRO A 85 10.68 19.03 0.05
CA PRO A 85 12.03 18.87 -0.43
C PRO A 85 12.87 17.89 0.40
N SER A 86 12.49 17.56 1.64
CA SER A 86 13.22 16.58 2.46
C SER A 86 12.77 15.18 2.08
N GLN A 87 13.54 14.46 1.27
CA GLN A 87 13.07 13.31 0.53
C GLN A 87 13.87 12.03 0.76
N VAL A 88 13.22 10.89 0.54
CA VAL A 88 13.85 9.57 0.40
C VAL A 88 13.15 8.80 -0.71
N LYS A 89 13.91 8.18 -1.61
CA LYS A 89 13.36 7.28 -2.64
C LYS A 89 13.10 5.90 -2.06
N PHE A 90 12.09 5.21 -2.58
CA PHE A 90 11.73 3.89 -2.10
C PHE A 90 11.41 2.92 -3.22
N GLU A 91 11.57 1.63 -2.92
CA GLU A 91 11.17 0.50 -3.75
C GLU A 91 10.00 -0.25 -3.11
N ILE A 92 9.03 -0.61 -3.95
CA ILE A 92 7.97 -1.55 -3.59
C ILE A 92 8.49 -2.95 -3.86
N THR A 93 8.72 -3.70 -2.79
CA THR A 93 9.27 -5.05 -2.90
C THR A 93 8.20 -6.13 -2.93
N GLU A 94 7.03 -5.82 -2.38
CA GLU A 94 5.86 -6.70 -2.32
C GLU A 94 4.61 -5.82 -2.16
N ASP A 95 3.51 -6.21 -2.82
CA ASP A 95 2.23 -5.56 -2.63
C ASP A 95 1.51 -6.21 -1.45
N CYS A 96 1.13 -5.40 -0.46
CA CYS A 96 0.46 -5.85 0.75
C CYS A 96 -0.88 -5.12 0.96
N LEU A 97 -1.81 -5.78 1.63
CA LEU A 97 -3.04 -5.14 2.08
C LEU A 97 -2.71 -4.08 3.14
N PRO A 98 -3.31 -2.88 3.08
CA PRO A 98 -3.06 -1.83 4.07
C PRO A 98 -3.63 -2.18 5.44
N LEU A 99 -2.98 -1.69 6.49
CA LEU A 99 -3.40 -1.92 7.87
C LEU A 99 -4.19 -0.72 8.43
N PRO A 100 -5.39 -0.92 8.98
CA PRO A 100 -6.07 0.10 9.75
C PRO A 100 -5.29 0.54 10.98
N GLU A 101 -5.40 1.81 11.38
CA GLU A 101 -4.78 2.33 12.60
C GLU A 101 -5.12 1.49 13.84
N SER A 102 -6.37 1.04 13.97
CA SER A 102 -6.77 0.15 15.07
C SER A 102 -6.00 -1.17 15.15
N VAL A 103 -5.38 -1.61 14.05
CA VAL A 103 -4.62 -2.87 13.98
C VAL A 103 -3.15 -2.63 14.30
N PHE A 104 -2.54 -1.57 13.75
CA PHE A 104 -1.10 -1.34 13.93
C PHE A 104 -0.75 -0.48 15.16
N LYS A 105 -1.72 0.23 15.74
CA LYS A 105 -1.48 1.18 16.82
C LYS A 105 -0.73 0.57 18.01
N ASP A 106 -1.07 -0.65 18.40
CA ASP A 106 -0.42 -1.33 19.52
C ASP A 106 1.05 -1.66 19.23
N ALA A 107 1.42 -1.83 17.96
CA ALA A 107 2.81 -2.07 17.57
C ALA A 107 3.72 -0.86 17.81
N ILE A 108 3.15 0.36 17.81
CA ILE A 108 3.87 1.63 17.98
C ILE A 108 3.29 2.48 19.11
N LEU A 109 2.63 1.86 20.10
CA LEU A 109 1.87 2.59 21.13
C LEU A 109 2.73 3.65 21.84
N ASP A 110 3.99 3.32 22.12
CA ASP A 110 4.95 4.19 22.80
C ASP A 110 5.33 5.44 21.98
N ASN A 111 5.06 5.46 20.68
CA ASN A 111 5.33 6.61 19.82
C ASN A 111 4.22 7.67 19.92
N TYR A 112 3.02 7.32 20.39
CA TYR A 112 1.90 8.25 20.48
C TYR A 112 2.12 9.28 21.60
N THR A 113 2.16 10.56 21.21
CA THR A 113 2.22 11.69 22.16
C THR A 113 0.84 12.19 22.56
N THR A 114 -0.15 11.94 21.71
CA THR A 114 -1.57 12.22 21.96
C THR A 114 -2.41 11.14 21.28
N LYS A 115 -3.74 11.19 21.41
CA LYS A 115 -4.64 10.25 20.72
C LYS A 115 -4.47 10.20 19.19
N PHE A 116 -3.99 11.29 18.57
CA PHE A 116 -3.97 11.47 17.11
C PHE A 116 -2.59 11.79 16.52
N LYS A 117 -1.54 11.82 17.36
CA LYS A 117 -0.18 12.16 16.93
C LYS A 117 0.81 11.17 17.50
N PHE A 118 1.70 10.68 16.65
CA PHE A 118 2.81 9.81 17.02
C PHE A 118 4.12 10.28 16.36
N LYS A 119 5.25 9.90 16.97
CA LYS A 119 6.58 10.09 16.38
C LYS A 119 6.83 9.05 15.28
N PRO A 120 7.30 9.45 14.09
CA PRO A 120 7.40 8.55 12.94
C PRO A 120 8.58 7.58 12.99
N GLU A 121 9.61 7.84 13.79
CA GLU A 121 10.80 6.99 13.91
C GLU A 121 10.47 5.66 14.62
N LEU A 122 10.90 4.55 14.03
CA LEU A 122 10.67 3.21 14.56
C LEU A 122 11.97 2.54 14.99
N ILE A 123 11.93 1.89 16.14
CA ILE A 123 12.98 0.95 16.57
C ILE A 123 12.74 -0.45 16.01
N SER A 124 13.75 -1.32 16.04
CA SER A 124 13.69 -2.67 15.44
C SER A 124 12.47 -3.47 15.88
N ASP A 125 12.18 -3.52 17.18
CA ASP A 125 11.04 -4.28 17.71
C ASP A 125 9.70 -3.80 17.14
N GLN A 126 9.55 -2.50 16.90
CA GLN A 126 8.34 -1.91 16.32
C GLN A 126 8.23 -2.25 14.84
N VAL A 127 9.35 -2.19 14.12
CA VAL A 127 9.40 -2.63 12.71
C VAL A 127 9.02 -4.11 12.60
N ASP A 128 9.55 -4.97 13.46
CA ASP A 128 9.23 -6.41 13.45
C ASP A 128 7.75 -6.67 13.74
N LYS A 129 7.17 -5.99 14.74
CA LYS A 129 5.74 -6.07 15.02
C LYS A 129 4.92 -5.63 13.81
N LEU A 130 5.25 -4.50 13.19
CA LEU A 130 4.54 -4.02 11.99
C LEU A 130 4.65 -4.98 10.81
N LEU A 131 5.86 -5.46 10.50
CA LEU A 131 6.08 -6.43 9.43
C LEU A 131 5.26 -7.71 9.63
N SER A 132 5.09 -8.16 10.88
CA SER A 132 4.29 -9.35 11.19
C SER A 132 2.77 -9.18 10.94
N LEU A 133 2.28 -7.93 10.88
CA LEU A 133 0.88 -7.62 10.64
C LEU A 133 0.53 -7.54 9.15
N PHE A 134 1.50 -7.17 8.29
CA PHE A 134 1.27 -7.05 6.86
C PHE A 134 1.07 -8.42 6.20
N ARG A 135 0.13 -8.45 5.25
CA ARG A 135 -0.20 -9.64 4.46
C ARG A 135 0.03 -9.32 2.99
N PRO A 136 0.90 -10.08 2.29
CA PRO A 136 1.03 -9.98 0.85
C PRO A 136 -0.30 -10.20 0.17
N ILE A 137 -0.58 -9.44 -0.88
CA ILE A 137 -1.76 -9.66 -1.72
C ILE A 137 -1.54 -10.98 -2.45
N SER A 138 -2.36 -11.99 -2.13
CA SER A 138 -2.41 -13.21 -2.90
C SER A 138 -3.27 -12.99 -4.15
N LEU A 139 -3.04 -13.76 -5.22
CA LEU A 139 -3.84 -13.65 -6.45
C LEU A 139 -5.37 -13.82 -6.20
N LEU A 140 -5.75 -14.44 -5.08
CA LEU A 140 -7.14 -14.64 -4.66
C LEU A 140 -7.79 -13.37 -4.09
N ASP A 141 -7.00 -12.42 -3.57
CA ASP A 141 -7.50 -11.14 -3.04
C ASP A 141 -7.85 -10.14 -4.15
N GLN A 142 -7.50 -10.43 -5.40
CA GLN A 142 -7.79 -9.60 -6.58
C GLN A 142 -9.11 -9.99 -7.27
N LEU A 143 -9.79 -11.06 -6.83
CA LEU A 143 -11.07 -11.46 -7.42
C LEU A 143 -12.20 -10.62 -6.84
N PRO A 144 -12.98 -9.88 -7.66
CA PRO A 144 -14.20 -9.26 -7.17
C PRO A 144 -15.17 -10.36 -6.70
N SER A 145 -15.61 -10.26 -5.45
CA SER A 145 -16.58 -11.16 -4.83
C SER A 145 -17.96 -11.09 -5.48
N GLN A 146 -18.14 -11.55 -6.72
CA GLN A 146 -19.46 -11.71 -7.35
C GLN A 146 -19.42 -12.79 -8.44
N VAL A 147 -19.40 -14.08 -8.08
CA VAL A 147 -20.22 -15.14 -8.72
C VAL A 147 -20.37 -16.30 -7.73
N ILE A 148 -21.25 -16.17 -6.74
CA ILE A 148 -21.91 -17.34 -6.13
C ILE A 148 -23.29 -17.41 -6.78
N HIS A 149 -23.36 -17.95 -8.00
CA HIS A 149 -24.64 -18.49 -8.47
C HIS A 149 -24.78 -19.87 -7.85
N ASN A 150 -25.57 -19.93 -6.77
CA ASN A 150 -26.01 -21.17 -6.17
C ASN A 150 -26.87 -21.94 -7.18
N PRO A 151 -26.58 -23.22 -7.47
CA PRO A 151 -27.49 -24.08 -8.22
C PRO A 151 -28.60 -24.55 -7.27
N LEU A 152 -29.80 -24.80 -7.82
CA LEU A 152 -31.04 -25.26 -7.15
C LEU A 152 -32.03 -24.17 -6.72
N HIS A 153 -32.68 -23.55 -7.72
CA HIS A 153 -34.16 -23.50 -7.73
C HIS A 153 -34.67 -23.32 -9.19
N GLU A 154 -34.95 -24.45 -9.85
CA GLU A 154 -36.00 -24.58 -10.89
C GLU A 154 -37.36 -24.13 -10.29
N SER A 155 -38.41 -23.71 -10.98
CA SER A 155 -38.92 -23.96 -12.33
C SER A 155 -40.13 -23.04 -12.58
N LEU A 156 -40.78 -23.18 -13.76
CA LEU A 156 -42.03 -22.59 -14.27
C LEU A 156 -41.74 -21.43 -15.28
N THR A 157 -42.05 -21.50 -16.58
CA THR A 157 -43.00 -22.35 -17.32
C THR A 157 -42.66 -22.35 -18.82
N LEU A 158 -42.73 -23.55 -19.39
CA LEU A 158 -43.33 -23.96 -20.67
C LEU A 158 -42.93 -23.33 -22.03
N LEU A 159 -42.54 -24.28 -22.90
CA LEU A 159 -42.83 -24.42 -24.34
C LEU A 159 -41.94 -23.71 -25.34
N ALA A 160 -41.03 -24.51 -25.92
CA ALA A 160 -40.63 -24.38 -27.31
C ALA A 160 -41.86 -24.48 -28.25
N PRO A 161 -41.72 -23.97 -29.48
CA PRO A 161 -41.71 -24.93 -30.56
C PRO A 161 -40.44 -24.84 -31.40
N SER A 162 -40.04 -26.04 -31.81
CA SER A 162 -39.15 -26.35 -32.91
C SER A 162 -39.57 -25.66 -34.21
N ASN A 163 -38.59 -25.28 -35.04
CA ASN A 163 -38.37 -26.00 -36.30
C ASN A 163 -37.06 -25.58 -36.97
N SER A 164 -36.34 -26.62 -37.39
CA SER A 164 -35.27 -26.61 -38.38
C SER A 164 -35.83 -26.48 -39.80
N ASP A 165 -34.90 -26.23 -40.72
CA ASP A 165 -34.92 -26.55 -42.15
C ASP A 165 -35.28 -25.44 -43.17
N GLY A 166 -34.30 -25.13 -44.04
CA GLY A 166 -34.55 -24.69 -45.42
C GLY A 166 -33.76 -23.47 -45.94
N ILE A 167 -32.64 -23.71 -46.63
CA ILE A 167 -32.09 -22.86 -47.74
C ILE A 167 -32.95 -23.11 -49.01
N PRO A 168 -33.16 -22.25 -50.07
CA PRO A 168 -32.27 -21.25 -50.74
C PRO A 168 -32.89 -19.93 -51.33
N TYR A 169 -31.99 -19.05 -51.84
CA TYR A 169 -32.05 -18.05 -52.95
C TYR A 169 -33.31 -17.20 -53.24
N CYS A 170 -33.15 -15.88 -53.46
CA CYS A 170 -33.08 -15.28 -54.81
C CYS A 170 -32.82 -13.75 -54.79
N SER A 171 -32.14 -13.29 -55.84
CA SER A 171 -31.76 -11.92 -56.21
C SER A 171 -32.93 -10.98 -56.47
N LYS A 172 -32.70 -9.67 -56.26
CA LYS A 172 -32.97 -8.58 -57.20
C LYS A 172 -32.00 -7.44 -56.95
#